data_AF-A0A9P9ITY8-F1
#
_entry.id   AF-A0A9P9ITY8-F1
#
_cell.length_a   1.000
_cell.length_b   1.000
_cell.length_c   1.000
_cell.angle_alpha   90.00
_cell.angle_beta   90.00
_cell.angle_gamma   90.00
#
_symmetry.space_group_name_H-M   'P 1'
#
loop_
_entity.id
_entity.type
_entity.pdbx_description
1 polymer ?
#
loop_
_entity_poly.entity_id
_entity_poly.type
_entity_poly.pdbx_seq_one_letter_code
_entity_poly.pdbx_strand_id
1 'polypeptide(L)'
;MVVQSRWTIDIPKVSLPTFVFDSPTADLPTTPAYISAREPEKHYLSVSSYRLYAQRFASGLLRSGLQPGDRVLLFSGNTLFFPSVMMGTIMAGGIFTGANPTYVARELAYQLKDSGAKFLICAEASLETGLTAAKEVGLSANQIFIFDDGVATFEGRTVEKDSGSGKIRHWTTLLDSEEKGRAYAWPDLRSDGELDQVVALNYSSGTTGAAKGVMITHRNYVANCQQMIFISALHPDYKAKLKRQRQLCFLPMYHAMAQTVFCVNSMKQRVPVYMLPKFDFVEMLQCVQKFRITDMALVPPIVVAMAKHPATKQFDLSSIEGVSSGAAPLGSEACEQFEQLWPKGQVNVRQGWGMTEATCAVTMFPPTIKSESFSVGELVPNCSVKIVVDEEGKQEAAQGERGEIWVKAPNVMKGYWRRPDATKETLTPDGWLKTGDVAYVDKDNFFFIVDRKKELIKVKGLQVAPAELEALLLDNPDVQDAAVIGVTNSDGEELPRAYIVPQSQEKATPEVAQKIRSWLAERVSKAKRLEGGVIFLDAIPKNPSGKILRKELRELAAREKTKAKL
;
A
#
# COMPACT_ATOMS: atom_id res chain seq x y z
N MET A 1 18.85 21.67 5.24
CA MET A 1 18.93 21.93 3.79
C MET A 1 17.67 21.42 3.11
N VAL A 2 17.11 22.17 2.15
CA VAL A 2 16.06 21.67 1.25
C VAL A 2 16.69 20.95 0.06
N VAL A 3 16.42 19.64 -0.06
CA VAL A 3 16.77 18.82 -1.22
C VAL A 3 15.64 18.93 -2.24
N GLN A 4 15.98 19.27 -3.48
CA GLN A 4 15.05 19.31 -4.60
C GLN A 4 15.26 18.09 -5.49
N SER A 5 14.17 17.53 -6.02
CA SER A 5 14.30 16.52 -7.07
C SER A 5 15.07 17.13 -8.24
N ARG A 6 16.05 16.39 -8.75
CA ARG A 6 16.78 16.80 -9.96
C ARG A 6 15.92 16.74 -11.23
N TRP A 7 14.71 16.20 -11.14
CA TRP A 7 13.75 16.14 -12.24
C TRP A 7 12.58 17.08 -12.01
N THR A 8 12.24 17.81 -13.07
CA THR A 8 11.00 18.57 -13.18
C THR A 8 10.30 18.11 -14.44
N ILE A 9 9.04 17.70 -14.31
CA ILE A 9 8.21 17.25 -15.42
C ILE A 9 6.91 18.05 -15.45
N ASP A 10 6.29 18.09 -16.62
CA ASP A 10 4.92 18.55 -16.75
C ASP A 10 3.94 17.50 -16.20
N ILE A 11 2.97 17.96 -15.42
CA ILE A 11 1.92 17.10 -14.86
C ILE A 11 0.64 17.39 -15.65
N PRO A 12 0.09 16.40 -16.38
CA PRO A 12 -1.12 16.59 -17.17
C PRO A 12 -2.27 17.17 -16.33
N LYS A 13 -2.83 18.29 -16.78
CA LYS A 13 -4.01 18.91 -16.16
C LYS A 13 -5.30 18.24 -16.64
N VAL A 14 -5.50 17.00 -16.23
CA VAL A 14 -6.67 16.18 -16.63
C VAL A 14 -7.25 15.43 -15.44
N SER A 15 -8.54 15.09 -15.49
CA SER A 15 -9.14 14.19 -14.49
C SER A 15 -8.52 12.79 -14.56
N LEU A 16 -8.52 12.07 -13.44
CA LEU A 16 -7.97 10.71 -13.35
C LEU A 16 -8.55 9.72 -14.40
N PRO A 17 -9.86 9.69 -14.67
CA PRO A 17 -10.40 8.84 -15.74
C PRO A 17 -9.84 9.21 -17.12
N THR A 18 -9.72 10.51 -17.41
CA THR A 18 -9.11 11.03 -18.65
C THR A 18 -7.63 10.68 -18.73
N PHE A 19 -6.90 10.72 -17.61
CA PHE A 19 -5.51 10.30 -17.58
C PHE A 19 -5.37 8.84 -18.03
N VAL A 20 -6.21 7.92 -17.54
CA VAL A 20 -6.12 6.48 -17.87
C VAL A 20 -6.64 6.15 -19.27
N PHE A 21 -7.78 6.74 -19.65
CA PHE A 21 -8.54 6.34 -20.84
C PHE A 21 -8.44 7.30 -22.02
N ASP A 22 -7.72 8.41 -21.85
CA ASP A 22 -7.55 9.51 -22.80
C ASP A 22 -8.85 10.31 -23.06
N SER A 23 -10.00 9.64 -23.28
CA SER A 23 -11.33 10.26 -23.31
C SER A 23 -12.46 9.23 -23.07
N PRO A 24 -13.72 9.67 -22.88
CA PRO A 24 -14.89 8.78 -22.78
C PRO A 24 -15.09 7.84 -23.99
N THR A 25 -14.60 8.25 -25.16
CA THR A 25 -14.87 7.57 -26.44
C THR A 25 -13.60 7.16 -27.19
N ALA A 26 -12.40 7.41 -26.63
CA ALA A 26 -11.12 7.02 -27.24
C ALA A 26 -11.12 5.55 -27.65
N ASP A 27 -10.49 5.22 -28.77
CA ASP A 27 -10.31 3.83 -29.16
C ASP A 27 -9.27 3.19 -28.23
N LEU A 28 -9.65 2.10 -27.56
CA LEU A 28 -8.86 1.45 -26.52
C LEU A 28 -8.65 -0.03 -26.86
N PRO A 29 -7.47 -0.59 -26.54
CA PRO A 29 -7.19 -1.99 -26.82
C PRO A 29 -8.25 -2.94 -26.24
N THR A 30 -8.64 -3.91 -27.06
CA THR A 30 -9.54 -5.01 -26.71
C THR A 30 -8.81 -6.26 -26.22
N THR A 31 -7.48 -6.24 -26.23
CA THR A 31 -6.65 -7.32 -25.67
C THR A 31 -6.79 -7.40 -24.15
N PRO A 32 -6.68 -8.60 -23.54
CA PRO A 32 -6.76 -8.78 -22.10
C PRO A 32 -5.78 -7.86 -21.33
N ALA A 33 -6.27 -7.19 -20.29
CA ALA A 33 -5.52 -6.23 -19.50
C ALA A 33 -5.60 -6.52 -17.99
N TYR A 34 -6.79 -6.68 -17.43
CA TYR A 34 -6.98 -7.29 -16.11
C TYR A 34 -7.34 -8.75 -16.30
N ILE A 35 -6.51 -9.66 -15.80
CA ILE A 35 -6.60 -11.08 -16.14
C ILE A 35 -6.66 -11.90 -14.86
N SER A 36 -7.63 -12.80 -14.73
CA SER A 36 -7.66 -13.76 -13.62
C SER A 36 -6.46 -14.68 -13.73
N ALA A 37 -5.64 -14.78 -12.68
CA ALA A 37 -4.51 -15.72 -12.68
C ALA A 37 -4.97 -17.19 -12.69
N ARG A 38 -6.18 -17.47 -12.18
CA ARG A 38 -6.76 -18.83 -12.11
C ARG A 38 -7.42 -19.25 -13.41
N GLU A 39 -8.16 -18.35 -14.06
CA GLU A 39 -8.89 -18.61 -15.31
C GLU A 39 -8.66 -17.52 -16.36
N PRO A 40 -7.41 -17.35 -16.86
CA PRO A 40 -7.00 -16.22 -17.69
C PRO A 40 -7.71 -16.14 -19.04
N GLU A 41 -8.09 -17.28 -19.62
CA GLU A 41 -8.75 -17.35 -20.94
C GLU A 41 -10.24 -17.00 -20.88
N LYS A 42 -10.87 -17.12 -19.70
CA LYS A 42 -12.30 -16.88 -19.52
C LYS A 42 -12.60 -15.56 -18.85
N HIS A 43 -11.81 -15.22 -17.83
CA HIS A 43 -12.09 -14.12 -16.92
C HIS A 43 -11.02 -13.05 -17.09
N TYR A 44 -11.32 -12.09 -17.96
CA TYR A 44 -10.49 -10.92 -18.16
C TYR A 44 -11.31 -9.70 -18.57
N LEU A 45 -10.75 -8.52 -18.30
CA LEU A 45 -11.19 -7.26 -18.88
C LEU A 45 -10.07 -6.73 -19.78
N SER A 46 -10.44 -6.28 -20.98
CA SER A 46 -9.57 -5.42 -21.77
C SER A 46 -9.65 -3.99 -21.24
N VAL A 47 -8.77 -3.10 -21.71
CA VAL A 47 -8.86 -1.68 -21.32
C VAL A 47 -10.20 -1.08 -21.80
N SER A 48 -10.67 -1.50 -22.97
CA SER A 48 -11.99 -1.11 -23.51
C SER A 48 -13.16 -1.61 -22.66
N SER A 49 -13.19 -2.90 -22.28
CA SER A 49 -14.27 -3.43 -21.45
C SER A 49 -14.21 -2.92 -20.01
N TYR A 50 -13.00 -2.72 -19.45
CA TYR A 50 -12.81 -2.03 -18.18
C TYR A 50 -13.45 -0.64 -18.17
N ARG A 51 -13.12 0.22 -19.17
CA ARG A 51 -13.75 1.55 -19.29
C ARG A 51 -15.26 1.43 -19.36
N LEU A 52 -15.78 0.52 -20.18
CA LEU A 52 -17.22 0.33 -20.35
C LEU A 52 -17.90 -0.07 -19.03
N TYR A 53 -17.33 -1.01 -18.27
CA TYR A 53 -17.87 -1.37 -16.95
C TYR A 53 -17.84 -0.18 -15.98
N ALA A 54 -16.76 0.61 -15.96
CA ALA A 54 -16.68 1.81 -15.15
C ALA A 54 -17.74 2.86 -15.55
N GLN A 55 -17.98 3.07 -16.85
CA GLN A 55 -19.02 3.99 -17.34
C GLN A 55 -20.44 3.51 -17.01
N ARG A 56 -20.71 2.21 -17.20
CA ARG A 56 -21.99 1.59 -16.81
C ARG A 56 -22.25 1.73 -15.33
N PHE A 57 -21.21 1.53 -14.51
CA PHE A 57 -21.28 1.69 -13.07
C PHE A 57 -21.49 3.15 -12.67
N ALA A 58 -20.79 4.11 -13.30
CA ALA A 58 -20.97 5.53 -13.05
C ALA A 58 -22.41 6.00 -13.34
N SER A 59 -22.92 5.66 -14.52
CA SER A 59 -24.28 5.98 -14.94
C SER A 59 -25.33 5.35 -14.00
N GLY A 60 -25.14 4.07 -13.64
CA GLY A 60 -26.05 3.37 -12.75
C GLY A 60 -26.00 3.88 -11.30
N LEU A 61 -24.85 4.35 -10.80
CA LEU A 61 -24.75 5.02 -9.50
C LEU A 61 -25.57 6.31 -9.47
N LEU A 62 -25.47 7.16 -10.49
CA LEU A 62 -26.24 8.41 -10.59
C LEU A 62 -27.74 8.10 -10.66
N ARG A 63 -28.14 7.12 -11.46
CA ARG A 63 -29.52 6.61 -11.53
C ARG A 63 -30.01 6.10 -10.18
N SER A 64 -29.14 5.45 -9.40
CA SER A 64 -29.43 4.98 -8.04
C SER A 64 -29.36 6.10 -7.00
N GLY A 65 -29.13 7.34 -7.41
CA GLY A 65 -29.25 8.54 -6.58
C GLY A 65 -27.93 9.04 -6.00
N LEU A 66 -26.76 8.53 -6.41
CA LEU A 66 -25.48 9.13 -6.06
C LEU A 66 -25.45 10.60 -6.49
N GLN A 67 -25.00 11.49 -5.61
CA GLN A 67 -24.71 12.88 -5.94
C GLN A 67 -23.19 13.12 -5.96
N PRO A 68 -22.69 14.08 -6.76
CA PRO A 68 -21.28 14.46 -6.70
C PRO A 68 -20.82 14.75 -5.26
N GLY A 69 -19.66 14.22 -4.90
CA GLY A 69 -19.12 14.26 -3.54
C GLY A 69 -19.60 13.15 -2.60
N ASP A 70 -20.65 12.39 -2.93
CA ASP A 70 -21.05 11.20 -2.15
C ASP A 70 -19.96 10.12 -2.17
N ARG A 71 -19.83 9.38 -1.07
CA ARG A 71 -18.81 8.33 -0.93
C ARG A 71 -19.38 6.96 -1.27
N VAL A 72 -18.63 6.15 -2.00
CA VAL A 72 -18.92 4.73 -2.24
C VAL A 72 -17.83 3.91 -1.57
N LEU A 73 -18.20 3.10 -0.58
CA LEU A 73 -17.26 2.22 0.13
C LEU A 73 -17.24 0.84 -0.50
N LEU A 74 -16.04 0.37 -0.86
CA LEU A 74 -15.79 -0.99 -1.31
C LEU A 74 -15.06 -1.79 -0.22
N PHE A 75 -15.75 -2.76 0.35
CA PHE A 75 -15.22 -3.70 1.34
C PHE A 75 -15.02 -5.06 0.65
N SER A 76 -13.87 -5.22 0.02
CA SER A 76 -13.54 -6.42 -0.77
C SER A 76 -12.02 -6.60 -0.88
N GLY A 77 -11.61 -7.84 -1.17
CA GLY A 77 -10.26 -8.15 -1.62
C GLY A 77 -10.01 -7.74 -3.07
N ASN A 78 -8.99 -8.34 -3.68
CA ASN A 78 -8.69 -8.07 -5.09
C ASN A 78 -9.68 -8.80 -5.99
N THR A 79 -10.30 -8.08 -6.93
CA THR A 79 -11.15 -8.66 -7.98
C THR A 79 -10.95 -7.92 -9.29
N LEU A 80 -11.27 -8.56 -10.41
CA LEU A 80 -11.14 -7.94 -11.75
C LEU A 80 -12.00 -6.68 -11.91
N PHE A 81 -13.08 -6.56 -11.15
CA PHE A 81 -13.98 -5.39 -11.19
C PHE A 81 -13.66 -4.34 -10.14
N PHE A 82 -12.70 -4.57 -9.23
CA PHE A 82 -12.27 -3.56 -8.26
C PHE A 82 -11.88 -2.24 -8.94
N PRO A 83 -11.05 -2.23 -10.01
CA PRO A 83 -10.73 -1.00 -10.72
C PRO A 83 -11.97 -0.33 -11.34
N SER A 84 -12.93 -1.11 -11.83
CA SER A 84 -14.19 -0.60 -12.41
C SER A 84 -15.05 0.13 -11.39
N VAL A 85 -15.12 -0.38 -10.16
CA VAL A 85 -15.85 0.27 -9.06
C VAL A 85 -15.15 1.57 -8.64
N MET A 86 -13.83 1.54 -8.48
CA MET A 86 -13.06 2.74 -8.15
C MET A 86 -13.25 3.81 -9.23
N MET A 87 -12.99 3.47 -10.49
CA MET A 87 -12.98 4.43 -11.57
C MET A 87 -14.39 4.91 -11.93
N GLY A 88 -15.40 4.02 -11.89
CA GLY A 88 -16.79 4.40 -12.12
C GLY A 88 -17.36 5.29 -11.01
N THR A 89 -16.96 5.09 -9.75
CA THR A 89 -17.29 6.03 -8.66
C THR A 89 -16.75 7.44 -8.97
N ILE A 90 -15.49 7.52 -9.38
CA ILE A 90 -14.82 8.79 -9.71
C ILE A 90 -15.44 9.43 -10.95
N MET A 91 -15.75 8.65 -11.98
CA MET A 91 -16.45 9.10 -13.19
C MET A 91 -17.83 9.69 -12.89
N ALA A 92 -18.53 9.20 -11.86
CA ALA A 92 -19.82 9.72 -11.39
C ALA A 92 -19.69 11.00 -10.53
N GLY A 93 -18.47 11.52 -10.32
CA GLY A 93 -18.20 12.62 -9.39
C GLY A 93 -18.27 12.20 -7.92
N GLY A 94 -18.35 10.90 -7.64
CA GLY A 94 -18.30 10.35 -6.29
C GLY A 94 -16.86 10.23 -5.76
N ILE A 95 -16.77 9.89 -4.48
CA ILE A 95 -15.50 9.68 -3.78
C ILE A 95 -15.37 8.20 -3.41
N PHE A 96 -14.36 7.54 -3.95
CA PHE A 96 -14.08 6.15 -3.66
C PHE A 96 -13.46 5.98 -2.27
N THR A 97 -13.82 4.93 -1.54
CA THR A 97 -13.08 4.52 -0.34
C THR A 97 -12.97 3.00 -0.25
N GLY A 98 -11.74 2.49 -0.22
CA GLY A 98 -11.46 1.07 -0.02
C GLY A 98 -11.36 0.73 1.45
N ALA A 99 -11.97 -0.36 1.88
CA ALA A 99 -11.82 -0.90 3.23
C ALA A 99 -11.03 -2.20 3.20
N ASN A 100 -10.22 -2.43 4.24
CA ASN A 100 -9.49 -3.68 4.39
C ASN A 100 -10.50 -4.83 4.58
N PRO A 101 -10.53 -5.87 3.72
CA PRO A 101 -11.49 -6.97 3.79
C PRO A 101 -11.37 -7.81 5.07
N THR A 102 -10.30 -7.65 5.85
CA THR A 102 -10.12 -8.35 7.14
C THR A 102 -10.67 -7.56 8.33
N TYR A 103 -11.25 -6.38 8.13
CA TYR A 103 -11.84 -5.63 9.24
C TYR A 103 -12.97 -6.40 9.91
N VAL A 104 -13.05 -6.27 11.23
CA VAL A 104 -14.24 -6.66 11.98
C VAL A 104 -15.33 -5.59 11.85
N ALA A 105 -16.57 -5.94 12.20
CA ALA A 105 -17.74 -5.06 11.99
C ALA A 105 -17.56 -3.65 12.57
N ARG A 106 -17.03 -3.52 13.79
CA ARG A 106 -16.78 -2.22 14.44
C ARG A 106 -15.78 -1.33 13.68
N GLU A 107 -14.78 -1.92 13.05
CA GLU A 107 -13.74 -1.18 12.31
C GLU A 107 -14.30 -0.69 10.97
N LEU A 108 -15.09 -1.53 10.31
CA LEU A 108 -15.82 -1.16 9.10
C LEU A 108 -16.89 -0.09 9.41
N ALA A 109 -17.64 -0.24 10.50
CA ALA A 109 -18.65 0.73 10.95
C ALA A 109 -18.02 2.10 11.22
N TYR A 110 -16.83 2.12 11.84
CA TYR A 110 -16.07 3.36 12.01
C TYR A 110 -15.77 4.05 10.67
N GLN A 111 -15.26 3.33 9.68
CA GLN A 111 -14.95 3.90 8.35
C GLN A 111 -16.23 4.33 7.61
N LEU A 112 -17.30 3.53 7.65
CA LEU A 112 -18.60 3.88 7.07
C LEU A 112 -19.15 5.18 7.66
N LYS A 113 -19.12 5.30 9.00
CA LYS A 113 -19.60 6.49 9.72
C LYS A 113 -18.75 7.73 9.43
N ASP A 114 -17.42 7.60 9.49
CA ASP A 114 -16.50 8.71 9.32
C ASP A 114 -16.51 9.24 7.88
N SER A 115 -16.43 8.33 6.90
CA SER A 115 -16.52 8.69 5.48
C SER A 115 -17.93 9.17 5.10
N GLY A 116 -18.96 8.74 5.83
CA GLY A 116 -20.36 8.97 5.48
C GLY A 116 -20.69 8.35 4.13
N ALA A 117 -20.23 7.12 3.88
CA ALA A 117 -20.51 6.38 2.65
C ALA A 117 -22.01 6.21 2.43
N LYS A 118 -22.47 6.54 1.23
CA LYS A 118 -23.87 6.40 0.82
C LYS A 118 -24.20 4.99 0.37
N PHE A 119 -23.22 4.34 -0.27
CA PHE A 119 -23.31 2.97 -0.75
C PHE A 119 -22.18 2.13 -0.16
N LEU A 120 -22.53 0.92 0.28
CA LEU A 120 -21.60 -0.14 0.67
C LEU A 120 -21.65 -1.24 -0.40
N ILE A 121 -20.52 -1.50 -1.03
CA ILE A 121 -20.32 -2.64 -1.92
C ILE A 121 -19.42 -3.63 -1.18
N CYS A 122 -19.95 -4.81 -0.89
CA CYS A 122 -19.35 -5.74 0.06
C CYS A 122 -19.13 -7.10 -0.60
N ALA A 123 -17.92 -7.64 -0.54
CA ALA A 123 -17.62 -9.01 -0.96
C ALA A 123 -18.59 -10.01 -0.34
N GLU A 124 -18.95 -11.05 -1.10
CA GLU A 124 -19.88 -12.08 -0.66
C GLU A 124 -19.34 -12.79 0.59
N ALA A 125 -18.06 -13.16 0.57
CA ALA A 125 -17.37 -13.78 1.70
C ALA A 125 -17.37 -12.94 2.99
N SER A 126 -17.56 -11.62 2.91
CA SER A 126 -17.54 -10.71 4.05
C SER A 126 -18.89 -10.06 4.34
N LEU A 127 -19.96 -10.54 3.68
CA LEU A 127 -21.28 -9.91 3.71
C LEU A 127 -21.87 -9.79 5.11
N GLU A 128 -21.71 -10.80 5.98
CA GLU A 128 -22.25 -10.74 7.35
C GLU A 128 -21.60 -9.64 8.20
N THR A 129 -20.29 -9.46 8.04
CA THR A 129 -19.55 -8.36 8.66
C THR A 129 -20.01 -7.02 8.10
N GLY A 130 -20.17 -6.94 6.78
CA GLY A 130 -20.71 -5.76 6.09
C GLY A 130 -22.09 -5.36 6.58
N LEU A 131 -23.01 -6.31 6.68
CA LEU A 131 -24.39 -6.07 7.15
C LEU A 131 -24.43 -5.65 8.62
N THR A 132 -23.59 -6.24 9.46
CA THR A 132 -23.49 -5.85 10.88
C THR A 132 -23.01 -4.41 11.01
N ALA A 133 -21.96 -4.04 10.28
CA ALA A 133 -21.43 -2.68 10.27
C ALA A 133 -22.43 -1.67 9.68
N ALA A 134 -23.10 -2.04 8.59
CA ALA A 134 -24.11 -1.23 7.92
C ALA A 134 -25.31 -0.93 8.83
N LYS A 135 -25.75 -1.92 9.61
CA LYS A 135 -26.81 -1.76 10.62
C LYS A 135 -26.40 -0.76 11.70
N GLU A 136 -25.16 -0.81 12.18
CA GLU A 136 -24.64 0.11 13.21
C GLU A 136 -24.68 1.57 12.76
N VAL A 137 -24.47 1.83 11.46
CA VAL A 137 -24.49 3.19 10.89
C VAL A 137 -25.83 3.58 10.25
N GLY A 138 -26.83 2.68 10.28
CA GLY A 138 -28.17 2.93 9.75
C GLY A 138 -28.31 2.91 8.23
N LEU A 139 -27.45 2.19 7.50
CA LEU A 139 -27.64 1.97 6.06
C LEU A 139 -28.80 1.01 5.80
N SER A 140 -29.64 1.35 4.83
CA SER A 140 -30.76 0.51 4.38
C SER A 140 -30.30 -0.58 3.38
N ALA A 141 -31.08 -1.64 3.20
CA ALA A 141 -30.76 -2.71 2.24
C ALA A 141 -30.55 -2.19 0.79
N ASN A 142 -31.24 -1.12 0.39
CA ASN A 142 -31.09 -0.53 -0.94
C ASN A 142 -29.76 0.20 -1.15
N GLN A 143 -28.99 0.41 -0.08
CA GLN A 143 -27.67 1.04 -0.09
C GLN A 143 -26.52 0.03 0.00
N ILE A 144 -26.84 -1.26 0.12
CA ILE A 144 -25.87 -2.34 0.33
C ILE A 144 -25.95 -3.28 -0.87
N PHE A 145 -24.80 -3.64 -1.42
CA PHE A 145 -24.70 -4.48 -2.60
C PHE A 145 -23.67 -5.59 -2.41
N ILE A 146 -24.01 -6.80 -2.84
CA ILE A 146 -23.11 -7.96 -2.83
C ILE A 146 -22.18 -7.84 -4.02
N PHE A 147 -20.89 -7.72 -3.75
CA PHE A 147 -19.84 -7.64 -4.74
C PHE A 147 -19.41 -9.03 -5.16
N ASP A 148 -19.13 -9.17 -6.45
CA ASP A 148 -18.64 -10.41 -7.04
C ASP A 148 -17.24 -10.75 -6.51
N ASP A 149 -17.08 -11.98 -6.01
CA ASP A 149 -15.78 -12.52 -5.56
C ASP A 149 -14.87 -12.93 -6.74
N GLY A 150 -15.25 -12.63 -7.98
CA GLY A 150 -14.36 -12.49 -9.14
C GLY A 150 -14.79 -13.21 -10.42
N VAL A 151 -15.93 -13.90 -10.44
CA VAL A 151 -16.37 -14.72 -11.59
C VAL A 151 -17.86 -14.64 -11.88
N ALA A 152 -18.72 -14.37 -10.89
CA ALA A 152 -20.17 -14.47 -11.03
C ALA A 152 -20.71 -13.53 -12.12
N THR A 153 -20.17 -12.31 -12.19
CA THR A 153 -20.55 -11.32 -13.19
C THR A 153 -20.21 -11.76 -14.61
N PHE A 154 -19.09 -12.45 -14.82
CA PHE A 154 -18.70 -12.98 -16.13
C PHE A 154 -19.63 -14.11 -16.59
N GLU A 155 -20.12 -14.92 -15.65
CA GLU A 155 -20.98 -16.06 -15.93
C GLU A 155 -22.47 -15.71 -15.93
N GLY A 156 -22.82 -14.42 -15.81
CA GLY A 156 -24.21 -13.96 -15.73
C GLY A 156 -24.93 -14.40 -14.45
N ARG A 157 -24.20 -14.85 -13.42
CA ARG A 157 -24.74 -15.25 -12.13
C ARG A 157 -24.92 -14.02 -11.24
N THR A 158 -26.04 -13.96 -10.54
CA THR A 158 -26.32 -12.92 -9.54
C THR A 158 -26.65 -13.58 -8.21
N VAL A 159 -25.98 -13.12 -7.15
CA VAL A 159 -26.28 -13.54 -5.78
C VAL A 159 -27.11 -12.46 -5.11
N GLU A 160 -28.22 -12.88 -4.50
CA GLU A 160 -29.07 -12.03 -3.66
C GLU A 160 -29.28 -12.72 -2.31
N LYS A 161 -29.31 -11.95 -1.22
CA LYS A 161 -29.47 -12.49 0.13
C LYS A 161 -30.51 -11.70 0.90
N ASP A 162 -31.46 -12.39 1.52
CA ASP A 162 -32.38 -11.76 2.45
C ASP A 162 -31.65 -11.40 3.76
N SER A 163 -31.95 -10.22 4.28
CA SER A 163 -31.42 -9.72 5.55
C SER A 163 -32.56 -9.17 6.40
N GLY A 164 -32.31 -8.95 7.70
CA GLY A 164 -33.28 -8.27 8.58
C GLY A 164 -33.65 -6.85 8.14
N SER A 165 -32.88 -6.25 7.22
CA SER A 165 -33.13 -4.92 6.63
C SER A 165 -33.77 -4.95 5.24
N GLY A 166 -34.06 -6.14 4.69
CA GLY A 166 -34.58 -6.34 3.33
C GLY A 166 -33.62 -7.13 2.43
N LYS A 167 -33.97 -7.22 1.15
CA LYS A 167 -33.21 -8.01 0.15
C LYS A 167 -31.96 -7.27 -0.31
N ILE A 168 -30.79 -7.88 -0.10
CA ILE A 168 -29.50 -7.35 -0.55
C ILE A 168 -29.22 -7.85 -1.95
N ARG A 169 -29.00 -6.92 -2.88
CA ARG A 169 -28.89 -7.20 -4.31
C ARG A 169 -27.44 -7.33 -4.74
N HIS A 170 -27.21 -8.03 -5.84
CA HIS A 170 -25.91 -8.07 -6.49
C HIS A 170 -25.48 -6.69 -7.00
N TRP A 171 -24.18 -6.38 -6.98
CA TRP A 171 -23.63 -5.09 -7.40
C TRP A 171 -23.91 -4.77 -8.88
N THR A 172 -24.14 -5.77 -9.73
CA THR A 172 -24.49 -5.56 -11.14
C THR A 172 -25.81 -4.81 -11.31
N THR A 173 -26.65 -4.73 -10.28
CA THR A 173 -27.84 -3.86 -10.28
C THR A 173 -27.49 -2.36 -10.30
N LEU A 174 -26.26 -1.99 -9.93
CA LEU A 174 -25.70 -0.65 -10.11
C LEU A 174 -25.07 -0.44 -11.49
N LEU A 175 -25.06 -1.45 -12.37
CA LEU A 175 -24.66 -1.25 -13.75
C LEU A 175 -25.87 -0.78 -14.57
N ASP A 176 -25.63 0.20 -15.43
CA ASP A 176 -26.54 0.51 -16.53
C ASP A 176 -26.34 -0.46 -17.71
N SER A 177 -27.26 -0.38 -18.69
CA SER A 177 -27.10 -1.08 -19.97
C SER A 177 -25.79 -0.68 -20.67
N GLU A 178 -25.28 -1.53 -21.57
CA GLU A 178 -24.10 -1.16 -22.36
C GLU A 178 -24.31 0.10 -23.19
N GLU A 179 -25.50 0.28 -23.77
CA GLU A 179 -25.86 1.47 -24.54
C GLU A 179 -25.70 2.75 -23.71
N LYS A 180 -26.31 2.78 -22.52
CA LYS A 180 -26.18 3.91 -21.57
C LYS A 180 -24.75 4.09 -21.07
N GLY A 181 -24.00 3.00 -20.90
CA GLY A 181 -22.58 3.05 -20.54
C GLY A 181 -21.73 3.71 -21.63
N ARG A 182 -21.90 3.29 -22.89
CA ARG A 182 -21.17 3.88 -24.03
C ARG A 182 -21.53 5.35 -24.25
N ALA A 183 -22.77 5.73 -23.95
CA ALA A 183 -23.22 7.13 -24.02
C ALA A 183 -22.76 7.97 -22.81
N TYR A 184 -22.30 7.35 -21.72
CA TYR A 184 -21.89 8.08 -20.53
C TYR A 184 -20.51 8.71 -20.71
N ALA A 185 -20.47 10.05 -20.60
CA ALA A 185 -19.23 10.82 -20.59
C ALA A 185 -19.01 11.45 -19.21
N TRP A 186 -17.85 11.18 -18.60
CA TRP A 186 -17.45 11.89 -17.39
C TRP A 186 -17.03 13.33 -17.72
N PRO A 187 -17.08 14.26 -16.74
CA PRO A 187 -16.70 15.66 -16.97
C PRO A 187 -15.23 15.82 -17.41
N ASP A 188 -15.00 16.65 -18.42
CA ASP A 188 -13.64 16.96 -18.89
C ASP A 188 -12.98 18.08 -18.05
N LEU A 189 -12.52 17.70 -16.86
CA LEU A 189 -11.90 18.64 -15.91
C LEU A 189 -10.49 19.05 -16.36
N ARG A 190 -10.18 20.34 -16.32
CA ARG A 190 -8.92 20.92 -16.80
C ARG A 190 -8.32 22.00 -15.90
N SER A 191 -9.15 22.73 -15.15
CA SER A 191 -8.69 23.83 -14.31
C SER A 191 -8.12 23.36 -12.98
N ASP A 192 -7.32 24.20 -12.34
CA ASP A 192 -6.64 23.80 -11.11
C ASP A 192 -7.61 23.52 -9.95
N GLY A 193 -8.72 24.25 -9.87
CA GLY A 193 -9.77 24.07 -8.87
C GLY A 193 -10.65 22.83 -9.10
N GLU A 194 -10.94 22.50 -10.36
CA GLU A 194 -11.66 21.25 -10.69
C GLU A 194 -10.83 20.02 -10.33
N LEU A 195 -9.52 20.05 -10.63
CA LEU A 195 -8.62 18.93 -10.36
C LEU A 195 -8.27 18.75 -8.88
N ASP A 196 -8.61 19.74 -8.04
CA ASP A 196 -8.50 19.68 -6.57
C ASP A 196 -9.75 19.06 -5.90
N GLN A 197 -10.70 18.56 -6.68
CA GLN A 197 -11.81 17.75 -6.18
C GLN A 197 -11.27 16.43 -5.61
N VAL A 198 -11.77 16.05 -4.42
CA VAL A 198 -11.42 14.79 -3.76
C VAL A 198 -12.08 13.64 -4.50
N VAL A 199 -11.31 12.60 -4.81
CA VAL A 199 -11.79 11.43 -5.56
C VAL A 199 -11.60 10.12 -4.81
N ALA A 200 -10.73 10.11 -3.78
CA ALA A 200 -10.60 8.99 -2.88
C ALA A 200 -10.40 9.42 -1.43
N LEU A 201 -10.96 8.62 -0.51
CA LEU A 201 -10.61 8.61 0.91
C LEU A 201 -9.87 7.31 1.22
N ASN A 202 -8.54 7.39 1.26
CA ASN A 202 -7.71 6.25 1.66
C ASN A 202 -7.45 6.32 3.16
N TYR A 203 -7.93 5.32 3.91
CA TYR A 203 -7.80 5.33 5.36
C TYR A 203 -6.40 4.89 5.79
N SER A 204 -5.74 5.75 6.57
CA SER A 204 -4.42 5.50 7.15
C SER A 204 -4.51 5.60 8.67
N SER A 205 -3.88 4.67 9.38
CA SER A 205 -3.69 4.78 10.84
C SER A 205 -2.70 5.88 11.23
N GLY A 206 -2.01 6.49 10.26
CA GLY A 206 -1.11 7.62 10.45
C GLY A 206 -0.06 7.39 11.54
N THR A 207 0.38 8.48 12.17
CA THR A 207 1.28 8.47 13.32
C THR A 207 0.52 8.54 14.66
N THR A 208 -0.73 9.00 14.72
CA THR A 208 -1.38 9.37 16.00
C THR A 208 -2.81 8.83 16.23
N GLY A 209 -3.04 7.51 16.14
CA GLY A 209 -4.25 6.88 16.71
C GLY A 209 -5.17 6.17 15.71
N ALA A 210 -6.48 6.48 15.77
CA ALA A 210 -7.51 5.87 14.92
C ALA A 210 -7.32 6.23 13.44
N ALA A 211 -7.79 5.36 12.54
CA ALA A 211 -7.62 5.56 11.10
C ALA A 211 -8.31 6.85 10.63
N LYS A 212 -7.65 7.64 9.77
CA LYS A 212 -8.13 8.92 9.23
C LYS A 212 -8.29 8.79 7.72
N GLY A 213 -9.38 9.30 7.17
CA GLY A 213 -9.59 9.35 5.73
C GLY A 213 -8.66 10.40 5.09
N VAL A 214 -7.66 9.97 4.33
CA VAL A 214 -6.77 10.86 3.57
C VAL A 214 -7.47 11.29 2.29
N MET A 215 -7.65 12.59 2.10
CA MET A 215 -8.29 13.16 0.91
C MET A 215 -7.30 13.24 -0.25
N ILE A 216 -7.48 12.37 -1.24
CA ILE A 216 -6.68 12.36 -2.47
C ILE A 216 -7.52 12.94 -3.62
N THR A 217 -6.94 13.87 -4.37
CA THR A 217 -7.60 14.57 -5.49
C THR A 217 -7.25 13.96 -6.85
N HIS A 218 -7.94 14.40 -7.91
CA HIS A 218 -7.53 14.06 -9.28
C HIS A 218 -6.07 14.46 -9.54
N ARG A 219 -5.68 15.69 -9.19
CA ARG A 219 -4.30 16.18 -9.35
C ARG A 219 -3.31 15.28 -8.62
N ASN A 220 -3.61 14.89 -7.38
CA ASN A 220 -2.68 14.10 -6.59
C ASN A 220 -2.39 12.73 -7.23
N TYR A 221 -3.43 12.01 -7.68
CA TYR A 221 -3.24 10.75 -8.41
C TYR A 221 -2.48 10.95 -9.71
N VAL A 222 -2.91 11.90 -10.56
CA VAL A 222 -2.26 12.13 -11.86
C VAL A 222 -0.79 12.53 -11.68
N ALA A 223 -0.49 13.39 -10.71
CA ALA A 223 0.87 13.77 -10.38
C ALA A 223 1.72 12.56 -9.98
N ASN A 224 1.25 11.74 -9.03
CA ASN A 224 2.04 10.62 -8.55
C ASN A 224 2.22 9.52 -9.59
N CYS A 225 1.17 9.23 -10.35
CA CYS A 225 1.23 8.29 -11.46
C CYS A 225 2.22 8.75 -12.54
N GLN A 226 2.14 10.01 -12.96
CA GLN A 226 3.06 10.58 -13.95
C GLN A 226 4.51 10.60 -13.46
N GLN A 227 4.75 10.94 -12.20
CA GLN A 227 6.06 10.87 -11.54
C GLN A 227 6.66 9.45 -11.59
N MET A 228 5.88 8.43 -11.21
CA MET A 228 6.32 7.03 -11.21
C MET A 228 6.60 6.50 -12.63
N ILE A 229 5.71 6.82 -13.58
CA ILE A 229 5.88 6.46 -15.00
C ILE A 229 7.14 7.11 -15.55
N PHE A 230 7.41 8.38 -15.24
CA PHE A 230 8.63 9.06 -15.66
C PHE A 230 9.89 8.36 -15.16
N ILE A 231 9.98 8.02 -13.88
CA ILE A 231 11.15 7.31 -13.32
C ILE A 231 11.35 5.96 -14.03
N SER A 232 10.26 5.23 -14.26
CA SER A 232 10.29 3.95 -14.96
C SER A 232 10.76 4.11 -16.42
N ALA A 233 10.39 5.22 -17.06
CA ALA A 233 10.75 5.57 -18.42
C ALA A 233 12.21 5.98 -18.61
N LEU A 234 12.97 6.19 -17.53
CA LEU A 234 14.41 6.42 -17.59
C LEU A 234 15.22 5.15 -17.95
N HIS A 235 14.58 3.98 -18.03
CA HIS A 235 15.25 2.77 -18.49
C HIS A 235 15.70 2.94 -19.95
N PRO A 236 16.97 2.64 -20.32
CA PRO A 236 17.47 2.84 -21.68
C PRO A 236 16.59 2.17 -22.76
N ASP A 237 16.15 0.94 -22.48
CA ASP A 237 15.26 0.16 -23.37
C ASP A 237 13.77 0.26 -23.00
N TYR A 238 13.31 1.34 -22.36
CA TYR A 238 11.95 1.45 -21.81
C TYR A 238 10.85 1.04 -22.80
N LYS A 239 10.91 1.50 -24.07
CA LYS A 239 9.91 1.16 -25.07
C LYS A 239 9.84 -0.34 -25.39
N ALA A 240 11.00 -1.02 -25.41
CA ALA A 240 11.05 -2.45 -25.66
C ALA A 240 10.59 -3.25 -24.44
N LYS A 241 11.02 -2.83 -23.23
CA LYS A 241 10.58 -3.42 -21.96
C LYS A 241 9.07 -3.30 -21.77
N LEU A 242 8.51 -2.11 -22.02
CA LEU A 242 7.08 -1.85 -21.88
C LEU A 242 6.21 -2.79 -22.73
N LYS A 243 6.63 -3.09 -23.97
CA LYS A 243 5.87 -3.99 -24.88
C LYS A 243 5.72 -5.42 -24.36
N ARG A 244 6.67 -5.90 -23.57
CA ARG A 244 6.67 -7.26 -23.02
C ARG A 244 6.34 -7.29 -21.52
N GLN A 245 6.15 -6.12 -20.92
CA GLN A 245 5.93 -5.99 -19.49
C GLN A 245 4.65 -6.71 -19.07
N ARG A 246 4.75 -7.48 -17.98
CA ARG A 246 3.63 -8.21 -17.37
C ARG A 246 3.75 -8.12 -15.86
N GLN A 247 2.65 -7.81 -15.19
CA GLN A 247 2.63 -7.65 -13.74
C GLN A 247 1.70 -8.66 -13.07
N LEU A 248 2.03 -8.99 -11.82
CA LEU A 248 1.20 -9.83 -10.96
C LEU A 248 0.71 -8.98 -9.77
N CYS A 249 -0.61 -8.89 -9.59
CA CYS A 249 -1.25 -8.17 -8.51
C CYS A 249 -1.82 -9.15 -7.47
N PHE A 250 -1.12 -9.28 -6.35
CA PHE A 250 -1.62 -9.86 -5.10
C PHE A 250 -1.61 -8.83 -3.96
N LEU A 251 -1.00 -7.66 -4.17
CA LEU A 251 -1.02 -6.59 -3.17
C LEU A 251 -2.44 -6.02 -3.06
N PRO A 252 -2.87 -5.57 -1.87
CA PRO A 252 -4.28 -5.25 -1.65
C PRO A 252 -4.70 -3.95 -2.34
N MET A 253 -5.64 -4.02 -3.29
CA MET A 253 -6.12 -2.87 -4.08
C MET A 253 -6.86 -1.81 -3.27
N TYR A 254 -7.31 -2.11 -2.04
CA TYR A 254 -7.83 -1.07 -1.15
C TYR A 254 -6.73 -0.13 -0.63
N HIS A 255 -5.45 -0.48 -0.77
CA HIS A 255 -4.30 0.32 -0.36
C HIS A 255 -3.73 1.13 -1.53
N ALA A 256 -3.23 2.33 -1.22
CA ALA A 256 -2.83 3.31 -2.22
C ALA A 256 -1.75 2.83 -3.20
N MET A 257 -0.79 1.97 -2.78
CA MET A 257 0.23 1.42 -3.67
C MET A 257 -0.37 0.55 -4.78
N ALA A 258 -1.28 -0.36 -4.44
CA ALA A 258 -1.91 -1.21 -5.44
C ALA A 258 -2.91 -0.42 -6.32
N GLN A 259 -3.53 0.64 -5.77
CA GLN A 259 -4.33 1.57 -6.58
C GLN A 259 -3.48 2.30 -7.63
N THR A 260 -2.37 2.93 -7.23
CA THR A 260 -1.53 3.69 -8.17
C THR A 260 -0.85 2.77 -9.19
N VAL A 261 -0.28 1.64 -8.74
CA VAL A 261 0.41 0.69 -9.62
C VAL A 261 -0.59 -0.01 -10.54
N PHE A 262 -1.54 -0.76 -9.99
CA PHE A 262 -2.35 -1.69 -10.79
C PHE A 262 -3.67 -1.10 -11.29
N CYS A 263 -4.30 -0.16 -10.57
CA CYS A 263 -5.58 0.43 -11.01
C CYS A 263 -5.39 1.60 -11.99
N VAL A 264 -4.22 2.26 -11.97
CA VAL A 264 -3.94 3.46 -12.77
C VAL A 264 -2.75 3.27 -13.72
N ASN A 265 -1.53 3.08 -13.22
CA ASN A 265 -0.31 3.09 -14.04
C ASN A 265 -0.29 1.95 -15.07
N SER A 266 -0.54 0.70 -14.66
CA SER A 266 -0.55 -0.44 -15.59
C SER A 266 -1.54 -0.19 -16.72
N MET A 267 -2.73 0.33 -16.43
CA MET A 267 -3.72 0.62 -17.46
C MET A 267 -3.33 1.81 -18.33
N LYS A 268 -2.78 2.90 -17.78
CA LYS A 268 -2.25 4.01 -18.57
C LYS A 268 -1.18 3.54 -19.55
N GLN A 269 -0.28 2.66 -19.09
CA GLN A 269 0.83 2.13 -19.87
C GLN A 269 0.43 0.91 -20.74
N ARG A 270 -0.84 0.46 -20.67
CA ARG A 270 -1.39 -0.72 -21.37
C ARG A 270 -0.65 -2.03 -21.02
N VAL A 271 -0.18 -2.12 -19.79
CA VAL A 271 0.50 -3.29 -19.21
C VAL A 271 -0.54 -4.26 -18.65
N PRO A 272 -0.54 -5.54 -19.06
CA PRO A 272 -1.43 -6.54 -18.48
C PRO A 272 -1.06 -6.87 -17.03
N VAL A 273 -2.09 -7.02 -16.21
CA VAL A 273 -2.04 -7.35 -14.79
C VAL A 273 -2.78 -8.68 -14.57
N TYR A 274 -2.02 -9.71 -14.21
CA TYR A 274 -2.55 -10.96 -13.72
C TYR A 274 -2.91 -10.79 -12.24
N MET A 275 -4.11 -11.18 -11.85
CA MET A 275 -4.64 -10.88 -10.53
C MET A 275 -4.87 -12.15 -9.71
N LEU A 276 -4.36 -12.11 -8.48
CA LEU A 276 -4.69 -13.06 -7.43
C LEU A 276 -5.62 -12.38 -6.42
N PRO A 277 -6.70 -13.05 -5.98
CA PRO A 277 -7.67 -12.45 -5.05
C PRO A 277 -7.07 -12.19 -3.66
N LYS A 278 -6.08 -13.01 -3.27
CA LYS A 278 -5.28 -12.87 -2.07
C LYS A 278 -3.87 -13.39 -2.33
N PHE A 279 -2.93 -13.00 -1.48
CA PHE A 279 -1.57 -13.53 -1.53
C PHE A 279 -1.54 -15.01 -1.13
N ASP A 280 -0.91 -15.82 -1.98
CA ASP A 280 -0.46 -17.17 -1.69
C ASP A 280 0.93 -17.32 -2.31
N PHE A 281 1.90 -17.77 -1.52
CA PHE A 281 3.31 -17.74 -1.92
C PHE A 281 3.61 -18.71 -3.07
N VAL A 282 3.04 -19.93 -3.04
CA VAL A 282 3.30 -20.94 -4.07
C VAL A 282 2.51 -20.60 -5.33
N GLU A 283 1.25 -20.17 -5.19
CA GLU A 283 0.44 -19.71 -6.33
C GLU A 283 1.10 -18.51 -7.02
N MET A 284 1.71 -17.59 -6.26
CA MET A 284 2.49 -16.47 -6.81
C MET A 284 3.65 -16.98 -7.68
N LEU A 285 4.48 -17.89 -7.16
CA LEU A 285 5.62 -18.44 -7.92
C LEU A 285 5.16 -19.20 -9.18
N GLN A 286 4.08 -19.98 -9.07
CA GLN A 286 3.44 -20.64 -10.20
C GLN A 286 2.99 -19.63 -11.27
N CYS A 287 2.39 -18.52 -10.86
CA CYS A 287 1.95 -17.46 -11.77
C CYS A 287 3.13 -16.77 -12.46
N VAL A 288 4.22 -16.49 -11.73
CA VAL A 288 5.45 -15.93 -12.32
C VAL A 288 5.96 -16.83 -13.44
N GLN A 289 6.07 -18.13 -13.17
CA GLN A 289 6.49 -19.11 -14.17
C GLN A 289 5.50 -19.19 -15.34
N LYS A 290 4.23 -19.45 -15.05
CA LYS A 290 3.19 -19.69 -16.08
C LYS A 290 2.99 -18.49 -17.01
N PHE A 291 2.96 -17.28 -16.46
CA PHE A 291 2.63 -16.08 -17.21
C PHE A 291 3.84 -15.26 -17.64
N ARG A 292 5.04 -15.70 -17.27
CA ARG A 292 6.31 -15.01 -17.55
C ARG A 292 6.26 -13.57 -17.05
N ILE A 293 5.91 -13.41 -15.77
CA ILE A 293 5.83 -12.09 -15.13
C ILE A 293 7.21 -11.43 -15.15
N THR A 294 7.26 -10.15 -15.56
CA THR A 294 8.52 -9.42 -15.76
C THR A 294 8.82 -8.45 -14.63
N ASP A 295 7.79 -7.86 -14.03
CA ASP A 295 7.97 -6.82 -13.02
C ASP A 295 7.09 -7.12 -11.80
N MET A 296 7.72 -7.11 -10.62
CA MET A 296 7.04 -7.34 -9.35
C MET A 296 7.16 -6.14 -8.42
N ALA A 297 6.02 -5.69 -7.91
CA ALA A 297 5.94 -4.83 -6.73
C ALA A 297 5.78 -5.73 -5.51
N LEU A 298 6.80 -5.76 -4.65
CA LEU A 298 6.88 -6.63 -3.49
C LEU A 298 6.84 -5.82 -2.19
N VAL A 299 6.64 -6.54 -1.08
CA VAL A 299 6.86 -6.06 0.28
C VAL A 299 7.97 -6.89 0.95
N PRO A 300 8.68 -6.37 1.96
CA PRO A 300 9.85 -7.04 2.52
C PRO A 300 9.63 -8.51 2.94
N PRO A 301 8.50 -8.89 3.58
CA PRO A 301 8.26 -10.31 3.92
C PRO A 301 8.27 -11.25 2.71
N ILE A 302 7.82 -10.78 1.54
CA ILE A 302 7.79 -11.60 0.32
C ILE A 302 9.19 -11.71 -0.28
N VAL A 303 9.99 -10.64 -0.24
CA VAL A 303 11.39 -10.67 -0.68
C VAL A 303 12.18 -11.69 0.16
N VAL A 304 12.05 -11.63 1.49
CA VAL A 304 12.67 -12.59 2.43
C VAL A 304 12.19 -14.02 2.16
N ALA A 305 10.87 -14.21 1.98
CA ALA A 305 10.32 -15.53 1.66
C ALA A 305 10.88 -16.08 0.35
N MET A 306 10.98 -15.27 -0.70
CA MET A 306 11.57 -15.69 -1.97
C MET A 306 13.05 -16.06 -1.82
N ALA A 307 13.83 -15.27 -1.07
CA ALA A 307 15.24 -15.53 -0.83
C ALA A 307 15.49 -16.86 -0.08
N LYS A 308 14.65 -17.20 0.91
CA LYS A 308 14.93 -18.28 1.85
C LYS A 308 14.11 -19.56 1.63
N HIS A 309 12.90 -19.45 1.10
CA HIS A 309 11.98 -20.58 1.08
C HIS A 309 12.35 -21.61 0.00
N PRO A 310 12.43 -22.92 0.31
CA PRO A 310 12.85 -23.95 -0.65
C PRO A 310 11.99 -24.03 -1.91
N ALA A 311 10.68 -23.74 -1.80
CA ALA A 311 9.77 -23.73 -2.93
C ALA A 311 10.18 -22.75 -4.04
N THR A 312 10.89 -21.66 -3.74
CA THR A 312 11.35 -20.70 -4.77
C THR A 312 12.18 -21.39 -5.84
N LYS A 313 13.04 -22.34 -5.45
CA LYS A 313 13.93 -23.08 -6.36
C LYS A 313 13.19 -24.08 -7.26
N GLN A 314 11.90 -24.31 -7.02
CA GLN A 314 11.09 -25.26 -7.78
C GLN A 314 10.40 -24.62 -9.00
N PHE A 315 10.50 -23.30 -9.14
CA PHE A 315 9.85 -22.55 -10.22
C PHE A 315 10.87 -21.74 -11.04
N ASP A 316 10.60 -21.61 -12.33
CA ASP A 316 11.37 -20.80 -13.26
C ASP A 316 10.93 -19.33 -13.17
N LEU A 317 11.80 -18.54 -12.54
CA LEU A 317 11.63 -17.10 -12.31
C LEU A 317 12.46 -16.24 -13.28
N SER A 318 13.05 -16.84 -14.32
CA SER A 318 13.98 -16.17 -15.24
C SER A 318 13.37 -15.00 -16.03
N SER A 319 12.04 -14.91 -16.08
CA SER A 319 11.33 -13.82 -16.75
C SER A 319 11.37 -12.49 -15.99
N ILE A 320 11.74 -12.49 -14.71
CA ILE A 320 11.77 -11.27 -13.88
C ILE A 320 12.94 -10.37 -14.30
N GLU A 321 12.65 -9.08 -14.46
CA GLU A 321 13.57 -8.03 -14.90
C GLU A 321 13.53 -6.80 -13.98
N GLY A 322 12.46 -6.65 -13.21
CA GLY A 322 12.25 -5.51 -12.33
C GLY A 322 11.63 -5.94 -11.02
N VAL A 323 12.27 -5.60 -9.92
CA VAL A 323 11.74 -5.82 -8.58
C VAL A 323 11.83 -4.51 -7.81
N SER A 324 10.67 -4.09 -7.31
CA SER A 324 10.57 -2.97 -6.37
C SER A 324 10.07 -3.48 -5.03
N SER A 325 10.55 -2.90 -3.94
CA SER A 325 10.06 -3.17 -2.60
C SER A 325 9.69 -1.86 -1.89
N GLY A 326 8.67 -1.88 -1.03
CA GLY A 326 8.29 -0.72 -0.25
C GLY A 326 7.41 -1.08 0.94
N ALA A 327 6.75 -0.08 1.52
CA ALA A 327 5.88 -0.17 2.70
C ALA A 327 6.57 -0.46 4.05
N ALA A 328 7.69 -1.19 4.05
CA ALA A 328 8.50 -1.44 5.24
C ALA A 328 10.00 -1.51 4.90
N PRO A 329 10.89 -1.33 5.88
CA PRO A 329 12.33 -1.47 5.67
C PRO A 329 12.72 -2.88 5.24
N LEU A 330 13.72 -2.98 4.37
CA LEU A 330 14.32 -4.23 3.91
C LEU A 330 15.85 -4.15 4.04
N GLY A 331 16.44 -5.16 4.68
CA GLY A 331 17.90 -5.26 4.89
C GLY A 331 18.66 -5.62 3.60
N SER A 332 19.92 -5.19 3.52
CA SER A 332 20.77 -5.45 2.35
C SER A 332 21.05 -6.94 2.12
N GLU A 333 21.24 -7.72 3.18
CA GLU A 333 21.50 -9.16 3.05
C GLU A 333 20.30 -9.91 2.45
N ALA A 334 19.08 -9.58 2.86
CA ALA A 334 17.87 -10.12 2.25
C ALA A 334 17.74 -9.75 0.76
N CYS A 335 18.13 -8.53 0.37
CA CYS A 335 18.20 -8.13 -1.04
C CYS A 335 19.25 -8.97 -1.79
N GLU A 336 20.46 -9.11 -1.25
CA GLU A 336 21.54 -9.88 -1.89
C GLU A 336 21.18 -11.35 -2.06
N GLN A 337 20.62 -11.99 -1.04
CA GLN A 337 20.14 -13.39 -1.12
C GLN A 337 19.02 -13.55 -2.15
N PHE A 338 18.12 -12.57 -2.25
CA PHE A 338 17.08 -12.55 -3.28
C PHE A 338 17.68 -12.41 -4.68
N GLU A 339 18.62 -11.48 -4.87
CA GLU A 339 19.26 -11.21 -6.16
C GLU A 339 20.06 -12.43 -6.68
N GLN A 340 20.56 -13.28 -5.78
CA GLN A 340 21.25 -14.54 -6.12
C GLN A 340 20.35 -15.59 -6.79
N LEU A 341 19.03 -15.39 -6.82
CA LEU A 341 18.12 -16.25 -7.60
C LEU A 341 18.33 -16.09 -9.12
N TRP A 342 19.05 -15.06 -9.55
CA TRP A 342 19.39 -14.79 -10.96
C TRP A 342 20.91 -14.67 -11.16
N PRO A 343 21.40 -14.82 -12.40
CA PRO A 343 22.74 -14.40 -12.79
C PRO A 343 23.08 -12.99 -12.28
N LYS A 344 24.32 -12.83 -11.81
CA LYS A 344 24.80 -11.59 -11.19
C LYS A 344 24.51 -10.38 -12.08
N GLY A 345 23.80 -9.40 -11.52
CA GLY A 345 23.50 -8.13 -12.21
C GLY A 345 22.23 -8.14 -13.06
N GLN A 346 21.53 -9.27 -13.19
CA GLN A 346 20.28 -9.34 -13.95
C GLN A 346 19.10 -8.70 -13.22
N VAL A 347 18.98 -8.95 -11.91
CA VAL A 347 17.94 -8.37 -11.05
C VAL A 347 18.62 -7.58 -9.93
N ASN A 348 18.05 -6.42 -9.62
CA ASN A 348 18.44 -5.61 -8.46
C ASN A 348 17.18 -5.13 -7.75
N VAL A 349 17.09 -5.42 -6.45
CA VAL A 349 15.96 -5.01 -5.62
C VAL A 349 16.10 -3.52 -5.33
N ARG A 350 15.11 -2.74 -5.77
CA ARG A 350 15.07 -1.29 -5.53
C ARG A 350 13.99 -0.97 -4.52
N GLN A 351 14.36 -0.32 -3.42
CA GLN A 351 13.38 0.13 -2.44
C GLN A 351 12.80 1.49 -2.82
N GLY A 352 11.55 1.74 -2.44
CA GLY A 352 10.92 3.04 -2.55
C GLY A 352 10.22 3.40 -1.24
N TRP A 353 10.16 4.69 -0.95
CA TRP A 353 9.44 5.20 0.22
C TRP A 353 8.31 6.12 -0.19
N GLY A 354 7.28 6.11 0.66
CA GLY A 354 6.02 6.71 0.38
C GLY A 354 5.02 6.51 1.51
N MET A 355 3.91 7.24 1.43
CA MET A 355 2.82 7.15 2.41
C MET A 355 1.49 7.53 1.77
N THR A 356 0.39 7.19 2.41
CA THR A 356 -0.96 7.50 1.91
C THR A 356 -1.16 9.01 1.76
N GLU A 357 -0.64 9.81 2.69
CA GLU A 357 -0.69 11.28 2.69
C GLU A 357 0.15 11.90 1.56
N ALA A 358 1.01 11.13 0.89
CA ALA A 358 1.74 11.51 -0.31
C ALA A 358 1.22 10.79 -1.56
N THR A 359 -0.06 10.35 -1.51
CA THR A 359 -0.75 9.50 -2.49
C THR A 359 -0.17 8.10 -2.59
N CYS A 360 1.12 7.97 -2.91
CA CYS A 360 1.84 6.71 -2.82
C CYS A 360 3.34 6.98 -2.66
N ALA A 361 4.08 7.26 -3.73
CA ALA A 361 5.55 7.32 -3.71
C ALA A 361 6.09 8.75 -3.56
N VAL A 362 7.19 8.90 -2.80
CA VAL A 362 7.97 10.14 -2.72
C VAL A 362 9.40 9.91 -3.19
N THR A 363 9.96 8.72 -2.91
CA THR A 363 11.29 8.34 -3.39
C THR A 363 11.23 7.05 -4.18
N MET A 364 12.06 6.97 -5.22
CA MET A 364 12.25 5.79 -6.05
C MET A 364 13.68 5.76 -6.59
N PHE A 365 14.15 4.57 -6.98
CA PHE A 365 15.37 4.47 -7.77
C PHE A 365 15.08 4.60 -9.27
N PRO A 366 15.89 5.36 -10.01
CA PRO A 366 15.99 5.17 -11.45
C PRO A 366 16.40 3.74 -11.79
N PRO A 367 15.85 3.16 -12.86
CA PRO A 367 16.26 1.85 -13.36
C PRO A 367 17.73 1.81 -13.81
N THR A 368 18.36 2.97 -14.07
CA THR A 368 19.78 3.09 -14.44
C THR A 368 20.73 3.03 -13.24
N ILE A 369 20.20 3.14 -12.02
CA ILE A 369 20.98 3.09 -10.79
C ILE A 369 20.76 1.73 -10.13
N LYS A 370 21.86 1.13 -9.67
CA LYS A 370 21.85 -0.06 -8.85
C LYS A 370 21.77 0.34 -7.39
N SER A 371 20.84 -0.25 -6.65
CA SER A 371 20.80 -0.14 -5.19
C SER A 371 21.87 -1.06 -4.60
N GLU A 372 22.78 -0.50 -3.81
CA GLU A 372 23.84 -1.24 -3.10
C GLU A 372 23.70 -1.14 -1.57
N SER A 373 22.59 -0.58 -1.10
CA SER A 373 22.34 -0.34 0.33
C SER A 373 20.84 -0.46 0.65
N PHE A 374 20.49 -0.12 1.89
CA PHE A 374 19.10 0.01 2.36
C PHE A 374 18.47 1.38 2.04
N SER A 375 19.04 2.14 1.10
CA SER A 375 18.46 3.37 0.58
C SER A 375 17.09 3.13 -0.04
N VAL A 376 16.21 4.13 0.04
CA VAL A 376 14.89 4.16 -0.60
C VAL A 376 14.88 4.99 -1.89
N GLY A 377 16.06 5.27 -2.45
CA GLY A 377 16.23 5.96 -3.72
C GLY A 377 16.32 7.48 -3.56
N GLU A 378 15.99 8.19 -4.62
CA GLU A 378 15.99 9.65 -4.70
C GLU A 378 14.59 10.19 -4.97
N LEU A 379 14.41 11.51 -4.86
CA LEU A 379 13.10 12.17 -4.96
C LEU A 379 12.47 12.00 -6.34
N VAL A 380 11.21 11.57 -6.40
CA VAL A 380 10.41 11.61 -7.64
C VAL A 380 10.28 13.05 -8.17
N PRO A 381 9.98 13.26 -9.47
CA PRO A 381 9.96 14.59 -10.07
C PRO A 381 9.06 15.60 -9.35
N ASN A 382 9.42 16.88 -9.37
CA ASN A 382 8.63 17.98 -8.78
C ASN A 382 8.41 17.82 -7.25
N CYS A 383 9.25 17.03 -6.57
CA CYS A 383 9.23 16.87 -5.12
C CYS A 383 10.38 17.65 -4.48
N SER A 384 10.09 18.30 -3.36
CA SER A 384 11.06 18.90 -2.45
C SER A 384 11.00 18.20 -1.10
N VAL A 385 12.14 18.00 -0.46
CA VAL A 385 12.24 17.44 0.89
C VAL A 385 13.19 18.25 1.74
N LYS A 386 12.87 18.39 3.03
CA LYS A 386 13.84 18.82 4.04
C LYS A 386 13.84 17.84 5.22
N ILE A 387 15.00 17.70 5.85
CA ILE A 387 15.15 16.95 7.10
C ILE A 387 15.16 17.98 8.24
N VAL A 388 14.34 17.77 9.26
CA VAL A 388 14.10 18.70 10.36
C VAL A 388 14.53 18.06 11.67
N VAL A 389 15.38 18.71 12.46
CA VAL A 389 15.95 18.13 13.69
C VAL A 389 15.25 18.58 14.97
N ASP A 390 14.45 19.64 14.91
CA ASP A 390 13.68 20.18 16.03
C ASP A 390 12.19 19.87 15.92
N GLU A 391 11.45 20.06 17.01
CA GLU A 391 9.98 19.89 17.01
C GLU A 391 9.28 21.08 16.33
N GLU A 392 9.89 22.26 16.40
CA GLU A 392 9.34 23.52 15.90
C GLU A 392 9.44 23.68 14.38
N GLY A 393 10.25 22.88 13.69
CA GLY A 393 10.42 22.96 12.24
C GLY A 393 11.38 24.03 11.75
N LYS A 394 12.19 24.60 12.65
CA LYS A 394 13.05 25.77 12.36
C LYS A 394 14.46 25.38 11.99
N GLN A 395 14.95 24.25 12.51
CA GLN A 395 16.29 23.78 12.25
C GLN A 395 16.28 22.64 11.24
N GLU A 396 16.87 22.89 10.09
CA GLU A 396 17.09 21.86 9.08
C GLU A 396 18.40 21.12 9.36
N ALA A 397 18.40 19.81 9.15
CA ALA A 397 19.58 18.97 9.33
C ALA A 397 20.66 19.27 8.28
N ALA A 398 21.92 19.04 8.66
CA ALA A 398 23.03 18.93 7.73
C ALA A 398 22.95 17.62 6.92
N GLN A 399 23.72 17.50 5.83
CA GLN A 399 23.80 16.24 5.07
C GLN A 399 24.28 15.10 5.97
N GLY A 400 23.62 13.94 5.90
CA GLY A 400 23.90 12.78 6.74
C GLY A 400 23.35 12.84 8.16
N GLU A 401 22.85 13.99 8.61
CA GLU A 401 22.23 14.13 9.93
C GLU A 401 20.78 13.63 9.91
N ARG A 402 20.37 12.99 11.01
CA ARG A 402 19.04 12.40 11.15
C ARG A 402 18.04 13.42 11.67
N GLY A 403 16.85 13.43 11.09
CA GLY A 403 15.72 14.23 11.56
C GLY A 403 14.41 13.77 10.93
N GLU A 404 13.32 14.45 11.22
CA GLU A 404 12.03 14.18 10.58
C GLU A 404 12.05 14.59 9.10
N ILE A 405 11.63 13.70 8.21
CA ILE A 405 11.49 14.01 6.79
C ILE A 405 10.20 14.77 6.53
N TRP A 406 10.31 15.97 5.96
CA TRP A 406 9.16 16.79 5.55
C TRP A 406 9.12 16.89 4.03
N VAL A 407 7.94 16.71 3.44
CA VAL A 407 7.76 16.57 1.99
C VAL A 407 6.87 17.68 1.44
N LYS A 408 7.24 18.29 0.32
CA LYS A 408 6.39 19.22 -0.44
C LYS A 408 6.37 18.79 -1.89
N ALA A 409 5.21 18.39 -2.40
CA ALA A 409 5.07 17.82 -3.74
C ALA A 409 3.62 17.89 -4.25
N PRO A 410 3.38 17.86 -5.57
CA PRO A 410 2.02 17.90 -6.13
C PRO A 410 1.17 16.66 -5.80
N ASN A 411 1.80 15.57 -5.37
CA ASN A 411 1.16 14.34 -4.91
C ASN A 411 0.83 14.30 -3.40
N VAL A 412 1.11 15.38 -2.66
CA VAL A 412 0.70 15.50 -1.25
C VAL A 412 -0.81 15.70 -1.16
N MET A 413 -1.45 14.99 -0.23
CA MET A 413 -2.88 15.01 0.03
C MET A 413 -3.43 16.43 0.21
N LYS A 414 -4.74 16.58 0.00
CA LYS A 414 -5.45 17.81 0.35
C LYS A 414 -5.59 18.02 1.86
N GLY A 415 -5.62 16.92 2.63
CA GLY A 415 -5.75 16.92 4.09
C GLY A 415 -6.53 15.69 4.59
N TYR A 416 -6.89 15.70 5.88
CA TYR A 416 -7.70 14.65 6.48
C TYR A 416 -9.19 15.00 6.48
N TRP A 417 -10.01 14.06 6.02
CA TRP A 417 -11.46 14.18 5.96
C TRP A 417 -12.06 14.47 7.34
N ARG A 418 -12.81 15.58 7.44
CA ARG A 418 -13.47 16.02 8.69
C ARG A 418 -12.52 16.07 9.91
N ARG A 419 -11.24 16.38 9.68
CA ARG A 419 -10.22 16.53 10.73
C ARG A 419 -9.30 17.72 10.40
N PRO A 420 -9.81 18.97 10.43
CA PRO A 420 -9.01 20.15 10.14
C PRO A 420 -7.83 20.32 11.12
N ASP A 421 -7.99 19.95 12.39
CA ASP A 421 -6.92 20.08 13.38
C ASP A 421 -5.76 19.12 13.08
N ALA A 422 -6.05 17.84 12.85
CA ALA A 422 -5.04 16.89 12.40
C ALA A 422 -4.40 17.31 11.07
N THR A 423 -5.16 17.97 10.18
CA THR A 423 -4.60 18.52 8.93
C THR A 423 -3.61 19.63 9.21
N LYS A 424 -3.91 20.57 10.12
CA LYS A 424 -2.99 21.66 10.51
C LYS A 424 -1.77 21.17 11.28
N GLU A 425 -1.89 20.09 12.05
CA GLU A 425 -0.77 19.46 12.74
C GLU A 425 0.20 18.80 11.75
N THR A 426 -0.34 18.20 10.68
CA THR A 426 0.41 17.41 9.69
C THR A 426 0.88 18.22 8.48
N LEU A 427 0.14 19.24 8.05
CA LEU A 427 0.51 20.14 6.95
C LEU A 427 0.86 21.52 7.49
N THR A 428 2.07 21.99 7.21
CA THR A 428 2.48 23.33 7.59
C THR A 428 1.78 24.40 6.73
N PRO A 429 1.66 25.65 7.20
CA PRO A 429 1.07 26.74 6.42
C PRO A 429 1.79 27.00 5.08
N ASP A 430 3.08 26.70 4.99
CA ASP A 430 3.89 26.83 3.77
C ASP A 430 3.92 25.55 2.90
N GLY A 431 3.09 24.55 3.23
CA GLY A 431 2.78 23.41 2.37
C GLY A 431 3.68 22.18 2.52
N TRP A 432 4.39 22.04 3.64
CA TRP A 432 5.14 20.82 3.96
C TRP A 432 4.28 19.80 4.69
N LEU A 433 4.32 18.55 4.23
CA LEU A 433 3.82 17.38 4.93
C LEU A 433 4.86 16.90 5.94
N LYS A 434 4.51 16.98 7.23
CA LYS A 434 5.25 16.34 8.32
C LYS A 434 4.92 14.86 8.36
N THR A 435 5.90 14.01 8.11
CA THR A 435 5.66 12.58 7.86
C THR A 435 5.64 11.76 9.14
N GLY A 436 6.29 12.25 10.20
CA GLY A 436 6.62 11.52 11.41
C GLY A 436 7.58 10.35 11.21
N ASP A 437 8.26 10.27 10.06
CA ASP A 437 9.34 9.35 9.79
C ASP A 437 10.69 10.07 10.00
N VAL A 438 11.65 9.38 10.63
CA VAL A 438 13.02 9.85 10.78
C VAL A 438 13.84 9.36 9.60
N ALA A 439 14.55 10.25 8.94
CA ALA A 439 15.38 9.96 7.79
C ALA A 439 16.67 10.77 7.80
N TYR A 440 17.58 10.41 6.90
CA TYR A 440 18.73 11.24 6.53
C TYR A 440 18.97 11.14 5.02
N VAL A 441 19.77 12.06 4.48
CA VAL A 441 20.18 12.09 3.08
C VAL A 441 21.69 11.96 3.01
N ASP A 442 22.21 11.00 2.25
CA ASP A 442 23.66 10.83 2.10
C ASP A 442 24.26 11.84 1.11
N LYS A 443 25.59 11.89 1.00
CA LYS A 443 26.30 12.81 0.10
C LYS A 443 25.90 12.70 -1.38
N ASP A 444 25.31 11.58 -1.79
CA ASP A 444 24.91 11.29 -3.17
C ASP A 444 23.41 11.56 -3.40
N ASN A 445 22.73 12.16 -2.42
CA ASN A 445 21.29 12.48 -2.39
C ASN A 445 20.36 11.27 -2.37
N PHE A 446 20.83 10.14 -1.88
CA PHE A 446 19.99 9.00 -1.55
C PHE A 446 19.37 9.16 -0.17
N PHE A 447 18.10 8.80 -0.07
CA PHE A 447 17.32 8.88 1.14
C PHE A 447 17.36 7.56 1.90
N PHE A 448 17.43 7.65 3.22
CA PHE A 448 17.42 6.50 4.11
C PHE A 448 16.40 6.73 5.22
N ILE A 449 15.43 5.83 5.32
CA ILE A 449 14.42 5.87 6.37
C ILE A 449 14.92 5.05 7.55
N VAL A 450 14.98 5.69 8.72
CA VAL A 450 15.48 5.09 9.96
C VAL A 450 14.36 4.34 10.67
N ASP A 451 13.28 5.05 11.03
CA ASP A 451 12.07 4.48 11.61
C ASP A 451 10.98 5.56 11.69
N ARG A 452 9.83 5.24 12.26
CA ARG A 452 8.85 6.23 12.69
C ARG A 452 9.26 6.86 14.01
N LYS A 453 9.17 8.19 14.11
CA LYS A 453 9.47 8.98 15.31
C LYS A 453 8.80 8.43 16.58
N LYS A 454 7.54 7.98 16.46
CA LYS A 454 6.76 7.41 17.58
C LYS A 454 7.12 5.98 17.98
N GLU A 455 7.78 5.24 17.09
CA GLU A 455 8.14 3.84 17.35
C GLU A 455 9.56 3.71 17.89
N LEU A 456 10.36 4.78 17.81
CA LEU A 456 11.69 4.85 18.41
C LEU A 456 11.64 4.56 19.90
N ILE A 457 12.48 3.63 20.33
CA ILE A 457 12.64 3.21 21.72
C ILE A 457 13.60 4.16 22.41
N LYS A 458 13.23 4.67 23.59
CA LYS A 458 14.03 5.64 24.34
C LYS A 458 14.88 4.94 25.40
N VAL A 459 16.09 4.53 25.02
CA VAL A 459 17.04 3.82 25.89
C VAL A 459 18.06 4.80 26.46
N LYS A 460 17.95 5.14 27.76
CA LYS A 460 18.83 6.14 28.44
C LYS A 460 18.98 7.47 27.68
N GLY A 461 17.88 7.96 27.09
CA GLY A 461 17.88 9.18 26.29
C GLY A 461 18.35 9.01 24.84
N LEU A 462 18.85 7.84 24.45
CA LEU A 462 19.16 7.50 23.06
C LEU A 462 17.92 6.97 22.34
N GLN A 463 17.75 7.35 21.07
CA GLN A 463 16.69 6.83 20.22
C GLN A 463 17.20 5.58 19.48
N VAL A 464 16.58 4.44 19.78
CA VAL A 464 16.84 3.16 19.12
C VAL A 464 15.71 2.89 18.15
N ALA A 465 16.04 2.58 16.90
CA ALA A 465 15.08 2.22 15.87
C ALA A 465 14.74 0.73 15.92
N PRO A 466 13.51 0.32 16.29
CA PRO A 466 13.06 -1.05 16.15
C PRO A 466 13.34 -1.67 14.78
N ALA A 467 13.09 -0.92 13.70
CA ALA A 467 13.21 -1.44 12.35
C ALA A 467 14.65 -1.83 11.98
N GLU A 468 15.64 -1.12 12.51
CA GLU A 468 17.06 -1.46 12.35
C GLU A 468 17.36 -2.82 13.01
N LEU A 469 16.83 -3.05 14.20
CA LEU A 469 17.02 -4.31 14.93
C LEU A 469 16.26 -5.46 14.27
N GLU A 470 15.07 -5.20 13.74
CA GLU A 470 14.26 -6.17 13.00
C GLU A 470 14.97 -6.63 11.73
N ALA A 471 15.51 -5.70 10.94
CA ALA A 471 16.26 -6.02 9.74
C ALA A 471 17.46 -6.92 10.07
N LEU A 472 18.25 -6.58 11.09
CA LEU A 472 19.38 -7.41 11.54
C LEU A 472 18.94 -8.77 12.08
N LEU A 473 17.83 -8.84 12.82
CA LEU A 473 17.31 -10.11 13.34
C LEU A 473 16.90 -11.05 12.21
N LEU A 474 16.37 -10.53 11.11
CA LEU A 474 16.02 -11.33 9.94
C LEU A 474 17.25 -11.95 9.25
N ASP A 475 18.47 -11.49 9.50
CA ASP A 475 19.70 -12.10 8.98
C ASP A 475 20.14 -13.33 9.79
N ASN A 476 19.54 -13.55 10.97
CA ASN A 476 19.85 -14.71 11.81
C ASN A 476 19.19 -16.01 11.27
N PRO A 477 19.90 -17.15 11.16
CA PRO A 477 19.37 -18.40 10.61
C PRO A 477 18.32 -19.10 11.49
N ASP A 478 18.17 -18.70 12.75
CA ASP A 478 17.14 -19.19 13.66
C ASP A 478 15.86 -18.33 13.62
N VAL A 479 15.85 -17.23 12.86
CA VAL A 479 14.78 -16.23 12.82
C VAL A 479 14.08 -16.24 11.45
N GLN A 480 12.80 -16.59 11.45
CA GLN A 480 11.94 -16.52 10.27
C GLN A 480 11.33 -15.11 10.12
N ASP A 481 10.87 -14.52 11.22
CA ASP A 481 10.25 -13.20 11.26
C ASP A 481 10.52 -12.53 12.61
N ALA A 482 10.54 -11.21 12.66
CA ALA A 482 10.86 -10.46 13.86
C ALA A 482 10.07 -9.16 14.00
N ALA A 483 9.79 -8.77 15.24
CA ALA A 483 9.31 -7.46 15.61
C ALA A 483 9.94 -7.02 16.93
N VAL A 484 10.32 -5.75 17.03
CA VAL A 484 10.97 -5.17 18.21
C VAL A 484 10.10 -4.05 18.81
N ILE A 485 9.93 -4.04 20.12
CA ILE A 485 9.27 -2.93 20.82
C ILE A 485 10.09 -2.51 22.03
N GLY A 486 9.88 -1.27 22.49
CA GLY A 486 10.33 -0.83 23.80
C GLY A 486 9.44 -1.42 24.89
N VAL A 487 10.04 -2.08 25.86
CA VAL A 487 9.37 -2.48 27.10
C VAL A 487 9.99 -1.74 28.28
N THR A 488 9.16 -1.19 29.15
CA THR A 488 9.66 -0.43 30.29
C THR A 488 10.16 -1.37 31.40
N ASN A 489 11.29 -1.12 32.02
CA ASN A 489 11.71 -1.83 33.24
C ASN A 489 11.03 -1.23 34.50
N SER A 490 11.44 -1.65 35.70
CA SER A 490 10.94 -1.11 36.98
C SER A 490 11.25 0.37 37.17
N ASP A 491 12.32 0.85 36.56
CA ASP A 491 12.90 2.18 36.77
C ASP A 491 12.36 3.19 35.73
N GLY A 492 11.40 2.78 34.90
CA GLY A 492 10.82 3.63 33.86
C GLY A 492 11.65 3.70 32.56
N GLU A 493 12.76 2.98 32.46
CA GLU A 493 13.61 2.95 31.28
C GLU A 493 13.05 1.98 30.23
N GLU A 494 13.01 2.40 28.96
CA GLU A 494 12.66 1.48 27.87
C GLU A 494 13.85 0.62 27.47
N LEU A 495 13.60 -0.68 27.34
CA LEU A 495 14.56 -1.68 26.89
C LEU A 495 14.03 -2.33 25.61
N PRO A 496 14.86 -2.51 24.56
CA PRO A 496 14.43 -3.23 23.37
C PRO A 496 14.11 -4.70 23.69
N ARG A 497 12.92 -5.15 23.29
CA ARG A 497 12.49 -6.56 23.33
C ARG A 497 12.16 -7.02 21.92
N ALA A 498 12.64 -8.20 21.54
CA ALA A 498 12.27 -8.85 20.28
C ALA A 498 11.18 -9.90 20.50
N TYR A 499 10.21 -9.92 19.59
CA TYR A 499 9.28 -11.01 19.35
C TYR A 499 9.71 -11.69 18.05
N ILE A 500 9.85 -13.01 18.07
CA ILE A 500 10.48 -13.79 17.00
C ILE A 500 9.58 -14.94 16.59
N VAL A 501 9.38 -15.11 15.29
CA VAL A 501 8.92 -16.38 14.73
C VAL A 501 10.17 -17.21 14.43
N PRO A 502 10.34 -18.37 15.07
CA PRO A 502 11.54 -19.18 14.89
C PRO A 502 11.52 -19.87 13.53
N GLN A 503 12.71 -20.17 12.97
CA GLN A 503 12.84 -20.88 11.69
C GLN A 503 12.19 -22.27 11.69
N SER A 504 12.12 -22.91 12.86
CA SER A 504 11.30 -24.09 13.12
C SER A 504 10.79 -24.04 14.56
N GLN A 505 9.61 -24.59 14.82
CA GLN A 505 8.99 -24.55 16.15
C GLN A 505 9.86 -25.23 17.23
N GLU A 506 10.68 -26.21 16.86
CA GLU A 506 11.65 -26.86 17.75
C GLU A 506 12.76 -25.92 18.24
N LYS A 507 13.01 -24.81 17.54
CA LYS A 507 13.99 -23.78 17.92
C LYS A 507 13.44 -22.75 18.91
N ALA A 508 12.18 -22.85 19.33
CA ALA A 508 11.56 -21.94 20.29
C ALA A 508 12.02 -22.23 21.75
N THR A 509 13.32 -22.26 22.03
CA THR A 509 13.87 -22.59 23.35
C THR A 509 14.60 -21.42 24.03
N PRO A 510 14.67 -21.37 25.37
CA PRO A 510 15.42 -20.33 26.09
C PRO A 510 16.89 -20.20 25.66
N GLU A 511 17.53 -21.32 25.31
CA GLU A 511 18.92 -21.35 24.85
C GLU A 511 19.06 -20.66 23.50
N VAL A 512 18.12 -20.89 22.57
CA VAL A 512 18.10 -20.21 21.26
C VAL A 512 17.80 -18.72 21.44
N ALA A 513 16.84 -18.37 22.30
CA ALA A 513 16.58 -16.97 22.63
C ALA A 513 17.84 -16.24 23.15
N GLN A 514 18.61 -16.88 24.03
CA GLN A 514 19.87 -16.33 24.52
C GLN A 514 20.95 -16.27 23.43
N LYS A 515 21.03 -17.27 22.54
CA LYS A 515 21.93 -17.24 21.37
C LYS A 515 21.61 -16.07 20.45
N ILE A 516 20.33 -15.84 20.12
CA ILE A 516 19.90 -14.71 19.28
C ILE A 516 20.26 -13.38 19.95
N ARG A 517 20.01 -13.24 21.25
CA ARG A 517 20.36 -12.03 22.01
C ARG A 517 21.87 -11.77 22.00
N SER A 518 22.70 -12.78 22.24
CA SER A 518 24.15 -12.66 22.17
C SER A 518 24.64 -12.34 20.74
N TRP A 519 24.08 -13.01 19.74
CA TRP A 519 24.38 -12.79 18.33
C TRP A 519 24.10 -11.35 17.90
N LEU A 520 22.96 -10.78 18.29
CA LEU A 520 22.65 -9.38 17.98
C LEU A 520 23.59 -8.43 18.73
N ALA A 521 23.90 -8.73 20.00
CA ALA A 521 24.73 -7.89 20.85
C ALA A 521 26.18 -7.70 20.36
N GLU A 522 26.68 -8.61 19.52
CA GLU A 522 27.97 -8.50 18.82
C GLU A 522 27.93 -7.54 17.61
N ARG A 523 26.74 -7.26 17.08
CA ARG A 523 26.52 -6.48 15.85
C ARG A 523 26.02 -5.07 16.11
N VAL A 524 25.58 -4.78 17.35
CA VAL A 524 24.96 -3.49 17.70
C VAL A 524 25.57 -2.86 18.95
N SER A 525 25.48 -1.54 19.05
CA SER A 525 25.86 -0.78 20.25
C SER A 525 25.08 -1.22 21.50
N LYS A 526 25.62 -0.95 22.71
CA LYS A 526 24.99 -1.37 23.98
C LYS A 526 23.51 -0.96 24.12
N ALA A 527 23.15 0.26 23.71
CA ALA A 527 21.78 0.77 23.80
C ALA A 527 20.78 -0.02 22.93
N LYS A 528 21.27 -0.68 21.87
CA LYS A 528 20.48 -1.42 20.89
C LYS A 528 20.28 -2.90 21.26
N ARG A 529 20.89 -3.37 22.34
CA ARG A 529 20.82 -4.77 22.77
C ARG A 529 19.42 -5.10 23.26
N LEU A 530 19.02 -6.37 23.07
CA LEU A 530 17.69 -6.86 23.49
C LEU A 530 17.63 -7.10 25.01
N GLU A 531 17.87 -6.06 25.80
CA GLU A 531 17.81 -6.12 27.26
C GLU A 531 16.39 -6.31 27.80
N GLY A 532 15.37 -6.03 26.97
CA GLY A 532 13.98 -6.38 27.23
C GLY A 532 13.66 -7.86 27.01
N GLY A 533 14.58 -8.63 26.42
CA GLY A 533 14.45 -10.08 26.17
C GLY A 533 14.03 -10.45 24.75
N VAL A 534 13.91 -11.76 24.53
CA VAL A 534 13.44 -12.39 23.29
C VAL A 534 12.27 -13.30 23.63
N ILE A 535 11.15 -13.17 22.90
CA ILE A 535 9.94 -13.98 23.06
C ILE A 535 9.60 -14.63 21.73
N PHE A 536 9.30 -15.92 21.74
CA PHE A 536 8.84 -16.62 20.54
C PHE A 536 7.32 -16.50 20.36
N LEU A 537 6.89 -16.28 19.12
CA LEU A 537 5.50 -16.25 18.68
C LEU A 537 5.32 -17.19 17.49
N ASP A 538 4.09 -17.64 17.26
CA ASP A 538 3.73 -18.38 16.04
C ASP A 538 3.71 -17.48 14.80
N ALA A 539 3.32 -16.21 14.97
CA ALA A 539 3.29 -15.21 13.92
C ALA A 539 3.49 -13.80 14.48
N ILE A 540 4.18 -12.94 13.73
CA ILE A 540 4.24 -11.51 14.04
C ILE A 540 2.92 -10.86 13.60
N PRO A 541 2.22 -10.09 14.47
CA PRO A 541 1.00 -9.41 14.09
C PRO A 541 1.32 -8.30 13.07
N LYS A 542 0.82 -8.45 11.84
CA LYS A 542 1.02 -7.53 10.73
C LYS A 542 -0.31 -7.24 10.04
N ASN A 543 -0.47 -6.04 9.50
CA ASN A 543 -1.58 -5.76 8.60
C ASN A 543 -1.31 -6.40 7.21
N PRO A 544 -2.31 -6.46 6.30
CA PRO A 544 -2.11 -7.08 4.99
C PRO A 544 -1.09 -6.38 4.08
N SER A 545 -0.69 -5.13 4.37
CA SER A 545 0.43 -4.46 3.69
C SER A 545 1.82 -4.87 4.22
N GLY A 546 1.89 -5.77 5.21
CA GLY A 546 3.13 -6.26 5.82
C GLY A 546 3.65 -5.42 6.99
N LYS A 547 2.92 -4.37 7.41
CA LYS A 547 3.33 -3.46 8.49
C LYS A 547 3.02 -4.07 9.86
N ILE A 548 4.01 -4.07 10.76
CA ILE A 548 3.92 -4.59 12.13
C ILE A 548 2.87 -3.80 12.95
N LEU A 549 1.96 -4.52 13.61
CA LEU A 549 0.96 -4.00 14.51
C LEU A 549 1.52 -3.90 15.94
N ARG A 550 2.50 -3.01 16.16
CA ARG A 550 3.23 -2.85 17.44
C ARG A 550 2.34 -2.62 18.66
N LYS A 551 1.13 -2.07 18.47
CA LYS A 551 0.15 -1.90 19.55
C LYS A 551 -0.21 -3.25 20.19
N GLU A 552 -0.43 -4.29 19.38
CA GLU A 552 -0.78 -5.63 19.87
C GLU A 552 0.38 -6.24 20.67
N LEU A 553 1.62 -6.05 20.22
CA LEU A 553 2.81 -6.50 20.94
C LEU A 553 3.00 -5.76 22.28
N ARG A 554 2.72 -4.44 22.32
CA ARG A 554 2.74 -3.67 23.57
C ARG A 554 1.65 -4.13 24.54
N GLU A 555 0.46 -4.43 24.04
CA GLU A 555 -0.63 -5.00 24.84
C GLU A 555 -0.27 -6.40 25.39
N LEU A 556 0.39 -7.23 24.58
CA LEU A 556 0.91 -8.53 25.00
C LEU A 556 1.94 -8.37 26.15
N ALA A 557 2.94 -7.49 25.96
CA ALA A 557 3.93 -7.18 26.99
C ALA A 557 3.29 -6.64 28.30
N ALA A 558 2.24 -5.83 28.19
CA ALA A 558 1.51 -5.31 29.34
C ALA A 558 0.77 -6.42 30.11
N ARG A 559 0.16 -7.38 29.42
CA ARG A 559 -0.53 -8.52 30.04
C ARG A 559 0.43 -9.44 30.79
N GLU A 560 1.63 -9.66 30.25
CA GLU A 560 2.69 -10.45 30.90
C GLU A 560 3.12 -9.82 32.23
N LYS A 561 3.29 -8.50 32.29
CA LYS A 561 3.61 -7.78 33.53
C LYS A 561 2.53 -7.93 34.60
N THR A 562 1.26 -7.95 34.22
CA THR A 562 0.14 -8.13 35.17
C THR A 562 0.12 -9.54 35.74
N LYS A 563 0.43 -10.57 34.94
CA LYS A 563 0.54 -11.95 35.40
C LYS A 563 1.76 -12.21 36.28
N ALA A 564 2.85 -11.47 36.12
CA ALA A 564 4.06 -11.59 36.96
C ALA A 564 3.97 -10.82 38.29
N LYS A 565 2.94 -9.98 38.46
CA LYS A 565 2.66 -9.22 39.70
C LYS A 565 1.58 -9.83 40.59
N LEU A 566 0.83 -10.80 40.05
CA LEU A 566 -0.08 -11.69 40.77
C LEU A 566 0.69 -12.95 41.17
#